data_AF-A0A1I5RFQ6-F1
#
_entry.id   AF-A0A1I5RFQ6-F1
#
_cell.length_a   1.000
_cell.length_b   1.000
_cell.length_c   1.000
_cell.angle_alpha   90.00
_cell.angle_beta   90.00
_cell.angle_gamma   90.00
#
_symmetry.space_group_name_H-M   'P 1'
#
loop_
_entity.id
_entity.type
_entity.pdbx_description
1 polymer ?
#
loop_
_entity_poly.entity_id
_entity_poly.type
_entity_poly.pdbx_seq_one_letter_code
_entity_poly.pdbx_strand_id
1 'polypeptide(L)' 'MTCAHRTRPFGSVLKVSYGGRSIQCRVNDRGPFIRGRIVDLSVPAARALGMMSAGVVRVSVE' A
#
# COMPACT_ATOMS: atom_id res chain seq x y z
N MET A 1 -5.38 -9.05 2.32
CA MET A 1 -4.39 -7.94 2.45
C MET A 1 -5.11 -6.62 2.25
N THR A 2 -4.84 -5.62 3.08
CA THR A 2 -5.54 -4.32 3.05
C THR A 2 -4.58 -3.13 3.08
N CYS A 3 -5.07 -1.97 2.67
CA CYS A 3 -4.35 -0.70 2.68
C CYS A 3 -5.26 0.51 2.96
N ALA A 4 -4.64 1.61 3.35
CA ALA A 4 -5.26 2.93 3.41
C ALA A 4 -4.93 3.75 2.16
N HIS A 5 -5.94 4.42 1.59
CA HIS A 5 -5.76 5.35 0.47
C HIS A 5 -6.69 6.57 0.60
N ARG A 6 -6.21 7.75 0.19
CA ARG A 6 -6.89 9.04 0.42
C ARG A 6 -8.23 9.13 -0.30
N THR A 7 -8.22 8.82 -1.60
CA THR A 7 -9.35 9.09 -2.50
C THR A 7 -9.94 7.86 -3.19
N ARG A 8 -9.24 6.71 -3.21
CA ARG A 8 -9.78 5.49 -3.81
C ARG A 8 -11.00 5.02 -2.99
N PRO A 9 -12.10 4.60 -3.65
CA PRO A 9 -13.26 4.08 -2.96
C PRO A 9 -12.90 2.93 -2.01
N PHE A 10 -13.65 2.80 -0.91
CA PHE A 10 -13.52 1.60 -0.08
C PHE A 10 -13.94 0.38 -0.89
N GLY A 11 -13.22 -0.73 -0.71
CA GLY A 11 -13.42 -1.95 -1.47
C GLY A 11 -12.65 -2.00 -2.79
N SER A 12 -12.10 -0.89 -3.30
CA SER A 12 -11.20 -0.92 -4.46
C SER A 12 -9.99 -1.80 -4.18
N VAL A 13 -9.57 -2.57 -5.19
CA VAL A 13 -8.35 -3.37 -5.13
C VAL A 13 -7.27 -2.63 -5.91
N LEU A 14 -6.17 -2.31 -5.22
CA LEU A 14 -5.00 -1.66 -5.80
C LEU A 14 -3.89 -2.69 -5.98
N LYS A 15 -3.19 -2.62 -7.12
CA LYS A 15 -1.95 -3.37 -7.30
C LYS A 15 -0.78 -2.48 -6.88
N VAL A 16 -0.02 -2.92 -5.89
CA VAL A 16 1.13 -2.19 -5.33
C VAL A 16 2.40 -2.95 -5.66
N SER A 17 3.39 -2.27 -6.26
CA SER A 17 4.64 -2.91 -6.68
C SER A 17 5.89 -2.23 -6.11
N TYR A 18 6.86 -3.05 -5.72
CA TYR A 18 8.15 -2.66 -5.16
C TYR A 18 9.20 -3.73 -5.43
N GLY A 19 10.39 -3.35 -5.91
CA GLY A 19 11.53 -4.28 -6.03
C GLY A 19 11.24 -5.55 -6.84
N GLY A 20 10.48 -5.45 -7.93
CA GLY A 20 10.08 -6.58 -8.77
C GLY A 20 8.97 -7.47 -8.21
N ARG A 21 8.40 -7.13 -7.04
CA ARG A 21 7.26 -7.82 -6.44
C ARG A 21 6.00 -6.96 -6.56
N SER A 22 4.86 -7.60 -6.71
CA SER A 22 3.55 -6.95 -6.71
C SER A 22 2.58 -7.68 -5.78
N ILE A 23 1.72 -6.92 -5.13
CA ILE A 23 0.62 -7.47 -4.32
C ILE A 23 -0.69 -6.75 -4.66
N GLN A 24 -1.81 -7.41 -4.40
CA GLN A 24 -3.13 -6.78 -4.43
C GLN A 24 -3.58 -6.45 -3.01
N CYS A 25 -4.03 -5.21 -2.79
CA CYS A 25 -4.53 -4.73 -1.51
C CYS A 25 -5.91 -4.11 -1.66
N ARG A 26 -6.83 -4.49 -0.78
CA ARG A 26 -8.16 -3.86 -0.71
C ARG A 26 -8.10 -2.60 0.14
N VAL A 27 -8.63 -1.49 -0.39
CA VAL A 27 -8.77 -0.24 0.36
C VAL A 27 -9.85 -0.42 1.42
N ASN A 28 -9.48 -0.28 2.69
CA ASN A 28 -10.41 -0.38 3.82
C ASN A 28 -10.29 0.77 4.81
N ASP A 29 -9.37 1.70 4.59
CA ASP A 29 -9.13 2.84 5.48
C ASP A 29 -8.68 4.10 4.71
N ARG A 30 -8.72 5.26 5.38
CA ARG A 30 -8.31 6.55 4.84
C ARG A 30 -6.93 6.94 5.35
N GLY A 31 -6.20 7.62 4.48
CA GLY A 31 -4.80 7.98 4.69
C GLY A 31 -3.99 7.71 3.42
N PRO A 32 -2.66 7.88 3.43
CA PRO A 32 -1.87 8.43 4.52
C PRO A 32 -2.14 9.93 4.69
N PHE A 33 -2.13 10.48 5.90
CA PHE A 33 -2.26 11.95 6.10
C PHE A 33 -0.92 12.70 6.06
N ILE A 34 0.15 11.98 5.74
CA ILE A 34 1.51 12.51 5.68
C ILE A 34 1.86 12.83 4.22
N ARG A 35 2.29 14.08 3.99
CA ARG A 35 2.67 14.56 2.66
C ARG A 35 3.76 13.68 2.05
N GLY A 36 3.63 13.35 0.77
CA GLY A 36 4.59 12.53 0.03
C GLY A 36 4.35 11.01 0.09
N ARG A 37 3.50 10.49 0.99
CA ARG A 37 3.09 9.08 0.98
C ARG A 37 1.81 8.91 0.17
N ILE A 38 1.62 7.78 -0.52
CA ILE A 38 0.43 7.57 -1.36
C ILE A 38 -0.46 6.41 -0.90
N VAL A 39 0.10 5.44 -0.19
CA VAL A 39 -0.61 4.26 0.33
C VAL A 39 0.08 3.81 1.62
N ASP A 40 -0.69 3.46 2.65
CA ASP A 40 -0.17 2.78 3.83
C ASP A 40 -0.65 1.32 3.79
N LEU A 41 0.30 0.38 3.93
CA LEU A 41 0.01 -1.06 3.86
C LEU A 41 -0.17 -1.63 5.26
N SER A 42 -1.12 -2.57 5.40
CA SER A 42 -1.17 -3.44 6.57
C SER A 42 0.13 -4.25 6.72
N VAL A 43 0.47 -4.65 7.95
CA VAL A 43 1.69 -5.46 8.22
C VAL A 43 1.79 -6.71 7.34
N PRO A 44 0.72 -7.52 7.13
CA PRO A 44 0.79 -8.66 6.23
C PRO A 44 1.07 -8.28 4.78
N ALA A 45 0.52 -7.15 4.31
CA ALA A 45 0.77 -6.64 2.96
C ALA A 45 2.22 -6.15 2.81
N ALA A 46 2.75 -5.39 3.75
CA ALA A 46 4.14 -4.95 3.75
C ALA A 46 5.13 -6.13 3.79
N ARG A 47 4.81 -7.19 4.54
CA ARG A 47 5.58 -8.44 4.58
C ARG A 47 5.56 -9.16 3.23
N ALA A 48 4.38 -9.31 2.62
CA ALA A 48 4.24 -9.95 1.31
C ALA A 48 4.97 -9.17 0.21
N LEU A 49 4.93 -7.83 0.27
CA LEU A 49 5.65 -6.96 -0.66
C LEU A 49 7.18 -6.99 -0.43
N GLY A 50 7.65 -7.44 0.74
CA GLY A 50 9.06 -7.52 1.07
C GLY A 50 9.69 -6.19 1.50
N MET A 51 8.90 -5.27 2.07
CA MET A 51 9.39 -3.92 2.46
C MET A 51 9.59 -3.72 3.97
N MET A 52 9.43 -4.77 4.79
CA MET A 52 9.41 -4.66 6.25
C MET A 52 10.66 -4.00 6.85
N SER A 53 11.85 -4.28 6.31
CA SER A 53 13.11 -3.74 6.83
C SER A 53 13.34 -2.27 6.51
N ALA A 54 12.74 -1.76 5.43
CA ALA A 54 12.93 -0.38 4.98
C ALA A 54 11.93 0.59 5.62
N GLY A 55 10.78 0.11 6.09
CA GLY A 55 9.71 0.93 6.68
C GLY A 55 8.94 1.75 5.64
N VAL A 56 9.60 2.68 4.95
CA VAL A 56 9.02 3.53 3.90
C VAL A 56 9.81 3.35 2.60
N VAL A 57 9.10 3.05 1.51
CA VAL A 57 9.71 2.83 0.19
C VAL A 57 8.92 3.51 -0.91
N ARG A 58 9.55 3.75 -2.06
CA ARG A 58 8.88 4.20 -3.27
C ARG A 58 8.19 3.01 -3.94
N VAL A 59 6.92 3.15 -4.25
CA VAL A 59 6.09 2.09 -4.88
C VAL A 59 5.41 2.62 -6.13
N SER A 60 5.02 1.72 -7.04
CA SER A 60 3.99 2.01 -8.04
C SER A 60 2.63 1.50 -7.54
N VAL A 61 1.57 2.23 -7.88
CA VAL A 61 0.19 1.88 -7.54
C VAL A 61 -0.66 1.99 -8.81
N GLU A 62 -1.32 0.90 -9.17
CA GLU A 62 -2.29 0.79 -10.27
C GLU A 62 -3.71 0.62 -9.67
#